data_AF-A0A7V6TVC1-F1
#
_entry.id   AF-A0A7V6TVC1-F1
#
_cell.length_a   1.000
_cell.length_b   1.000
_cell.length_c   1.000
_cell.angle_alpha   90.00
_cell.angle_beta   90.00
_cell.angle_gamma   90.00
#
_symmetry.space_group_name_H-M   'P 1'
#
loop_
_entity.id
_entity.type
_entity.pdbx_description
1 polymer ?
#
loop_
_entity_poly.entity_id
_entity_poly.type
_entity_poly.pdbx_seq_one_letter_code
_entity_poly.pdbx_strand_id
1 'polypeptide(L)'
;MIQGIRIISTQIIFLFVERTFFTDTVASIVFMTVFVIIGIIIAKKKEVPLSVFPTRHKTFYSAATVVALVLIISSVLITEEKDLFFISSLVSSTLIVPVFEELIFRGYVWNKLEKRFTGKLTVYIITTLLFAVWHIGYVDSIMIRVAPDKVPFIMFMKVITGLCFGIVINAVRYKTRNCYSTILLHSVMNLFGR
;
A
#
# COMPACT_ATOMS: atom_id res chain seq x y z
N MET A 1 1.81 -2.43 15.25
CA MET A 1 1.62 -1.10 15.90
C MET A 1 0.92 -0.10 14.97
N ILE A 2 1.47 0.26 13.79
CA ILE A 2 0.85 1.26 12.89
C ILE A 2 -0.58 0.87 12.44
N GLN A 3 -0.81 -0.36 11.96
CA GLN A 3 -2.16 -0.81 11.59
C GLN A 3 -3.14 -0.80 12.77
N GLY A 4 -2.67 -1.14 13.98
CA GLY A 4 -3.50 -1.07 15.19
C GLY A 4 -3.90 0.36 15.53
N ILE A 5 -2.97 1.32 15.44
CA ILE A 5 -3.28 2.75 15.60
C ILE A 5 -4.28 3.18 14.53
N ARG A 6 -4.09 2.79 13.26
CA ARG A 6 -5.04 3.09 12.18
C ARG A 6 -6.45 2.60 12.55
N ILE A 7 -6.60 1.33 12.92
CA ILE A 7 -7.90 0.74 13.29
C ILE A 7 -8.54 1.51 14.43
N ILE A 8 -7.80 1.77 15.52
CA ILE A 8 -8.32 2.49 16.69
C ILE A 8 -8.75 3.92 16.30
N SER A 9 -7.91 4.64 15.56
CA SER A 9 -8.23 5.99 15.10
C SER A 9 -9.46 6.03 14.20
N THR A 10 -9.61 5.03 13.32
CA THR A 10 -10.81 4.86 12.48
C THR A 10 -12.06 4.62 13.33
N GLN A 11 -12.00 3.73 14.33
CA GLN A 11 -13.15 3.49 15.22
C GLN A 11 -13.54 4.74 16.00
N ILE A 12 -12.57 5.54 16.47
CA ILE A 12 -12.84 6.80 17.19
C ILE A 12 -13.59 7.79 16.30
N ILE A 13 -13.18 7.98 15.04
CA ILE A 13 -13.88 8.90 14.12
C ILE A 13 -15.34 8.48 13.90
N PHE A 14 -15.60 7.18 13.79
CA PHE A 14 -16.95 6.66 13.57
C PHE A 14 -17.84 6.66 14.82
N LEU A 15 -17.35 7.14 15.96
CA LEU A 15 -18.21 7.55 17.08
C LEU A 15 -18.90 8.89 16.82
N PHE A 16 -18.35 9.73 15.94
CA PHE A 16 -18.82 11.08 15.67
C PHE A 16 -19.40 11.26 14.27
N VAL A 17 -19.11 10.34 13.35
CA VAL A 17 -19.52 10.39 11.94
C VAL A 17 -20.18 9.08 11.57
N GLU A 18 -21.24 9.13 10.77
CA GLU A 18 -21.88 7.93 10.24
C GLU A 18 -20.90 7.10 9.38
N ARG A 19 -20.85 5.80 9.65
CA ARG A 19 -19.95 4.87 8.95
C ARG A 19 -20.65 4.32 7.71
N THR A 20 -20.31 4.89 6.56
CA THR A 20 -20.71 4.43 5.22
C THR A 20 -19.46 3.93 4.47
N PHE A 21 -19.63 3.25 3.32
CA PHE A 21 -18.49 2.84 2.51
C PHE A 21 -17.65 4.02 2.01
N PHE A 22 -18.30 5.14 1.71
CA PHE A 22 -17.63 6.37 1.32
C PHE A 22 -16.82 6.95 2.48
N THR A 23 -17.45 7.17 3.64
CA THR A 23 -16.77 7.80 4.79
C THR A 23 -15.65 6.91 5.35
N ASP A 24 -15.78 5.58 5.33
CA ASP A 24 -14.72 4.59 5.64
C ASP A 24 -13.51 4.70 4.70
N THR A 25 -13.77 4.87 3.41
CA THR A 25 -12.73 5.04 2.39
C THR A 25 -12.00 6.38 2.56
N VAL A 26 -12.74 7.47 2.76
CA VAL A 26 -12.17 8.81 2.98
C VAL A 26 -11.33 8.84 4.26
N ALA A 27 -11.84 8.30 5.38
CA ALA A 27 -11.09 8.23 6.64
C ALA A 27 -9.79 7.45 6.46
N SER A 28 -9.82 6.32 5.73
CA SER A 28 -8.62 5.53 5.45
C SER A 28 -7.59 6.31 4.62
N ILE A 29 -8.02 7.04 3.59
CA ILE A 29 -7.14 7.91 2.79
C ILE A 29 -6.45 8.94 3.68
N VAL A 30 -7.22 9.63 4.54
CA VAL A 30 -6.70 10.67 5.44
C VAL A 30 -5.67 10.07 6.39
N PHE A 31 -6.00 8.99 7.09
CA PHE A 31 -5.08 8.37 8.06
C PHE A 31 -3.80 7.84 7.40
N MET A 32 -3.91 7.16 6.26
CA MET A 32 -2.73 6.66 5.55
C MET A 32 -1.84 7.80 5.08
N THR A 33 -2.42 8.88 4.57
CA THR A 33 -1.66 10.08 4.15
C THR A 33 -0.92 10.70 5.33
N VAL A 34 -1.59 10.86 6.47
CA VAL A 34 -0.98 11.35 7.72
C VAL A 34 0.15 10.43 8.17
N PHE A 35 -0.06 9.11 8.15
CA PHE A 35 0.99 8.15 8.52
C PHE A 35 2.17 8.11 7.54
N VAL A 36 1.95 8.33 6.25
CA VAL A 36 3.03 8.53 5.27
C VAL A 36 3.87 9.74 5.66
N ILE A 37 3.24 10.89 5.93
CA ILE A 37 3.94 12.12 6.30
C ILE A 37 4.74 11.91 7.59
N ILE A 38 4.12 11.34 8.63
CA ILE A 38 4.79 11.01 9.89
C ILE A 38 5.95 10.03 9.65
N GLY A 39 5.73 9.01 8.82
CA GLY A 39 6.75 8.02 8.45
C GLY A 39 7.96 8.66 7.77
N ILE A 40 7.75 9.60 6.85
CA ILE A 40 8.81 10.36 6.19
C ILE A 40 9.60 11.19 7.21
N ILE A 41 8.91 11.90 8.12
CA ILE A 41 9.55 12.70 9.17
C ILE A 41 10.40 11.82 10.09
N ILE A 42 9.88 10.67 10.52
CA ILE A 42 10.60 9.72 11.39
C ILE A 42 11.80 9.12 10.65
N ALA A 43 11.65 8.75 9.38
CA ALA A 43 12.74 8.21 8.57
C ALA A 43 13.88 9.22 8.43
N LYS A 44 13.54 10.50 8.18
CA LYS A 44 14.50 11.61 8.14
C LYS A 44 15.21 11.80 9.48
N LYS A 45 14.46 11.83 10.59
CA LYS A 45 15.03 11.96 11.95
C LYS A 45 15.96 10.80 12.33
N LYS A 46 15.71 9.60 11.80
CA LYS A 46 16.52 8.40 12.05
C LYS A 46 17.57 8.13 10.97
N GLU A 47 17.77 9.06 10.04
CA GLU A 47 18.76 8.93 8.95
C GLU A 47 18.62 7.62 8.16
N VAL A 48 17.37 7.18 7.97
CA VAL A 48 17.05 6.05 7.11
C VAL A 48 16.67 6.62 5.75
N PRO A 49 17.50 6.43 4.70
CA PRO A 49 17.11 6.85 3.37
C PRO A 49 15.88 6.03 2.95
N LEU A 50 14.81 6.68 2.48
CA LEU A 50 13.64 5.96 1.97
C LEU A 50 13.81 5.48 0.53
N SER A 51 14.85 5.95 -0.17
CA SER A 51 15.13 5.60 -1.57
C SER A 51 13.89 5.71 -2.47
N VAL A 52 13.11 6.79 -2.31
CA VAL A 52 11.81 6.92 -2.98
C VAL A 52 12.00 7.02 -4.49
N PHE A 53 12.70 8.06 -4.93
CA PHE A 53 12.84 8.38 -6.35
C PHE A 53 13.95 7.58 -7.03
N PRO A 54 13.79 7.29 -8.33
CA PRO A 54 14.83 6.64 -9.11
C PRO A 54 16.01 7.60 -9.35
N THR A 55 17.23 7.08 -9.25
CA THR A 55 18.45 7.86 -9.51
C THR A 55 18.87 7.82 -10.98
N ARG A 56 18.40 6.82 -11.75
CA ARG A 56 18.71 6.61 -13.18
C ARG A 56 17.43 6.40 -13.98
N HIS A 57 17.51 6.58 -15.31
CA HIS A 57 16.42 6.31 -16.27
C HIS A 57 15.12 7.12 -16.03
N LYS A 58 15.22 8.41 -15.69
CA LYS A 58 14.07 9.28 -15.39
C LYS A 58 12.98 9.29 -16.48
N THR A 59 13.36 9.21 -17.75
CA THR A 59 12.44 9.17 -18.90
C THR A 59 11.61 7.89 -18.93
N PHE A 60 12.22 6.74 -18.66
CA PHE A 60 11.52 5.45 -18.53
C PHE A 60 10.48 5.50 -17.41
N TYR A 61 10.85 6.05 -16.24
CA TYR A 61 9.91 6.20 -15.13
C TYR A 61 8.77 7.17 -15.43
N SER A 62 9.05 8.25 -16.16
CA SER A 62 8.00 9.19 -16.60
C SER A 62 7.01 8.48 -17.54
N ALA A 63 7.51 7.71 -18.51
CA ALA A 63 6.67 6.93 -19.40
C ALA A 63 5.85 5.87 -18.65
N ALA A 64 6.47 5.14 -17.70
CA ALA A 64 5.78 4.16 -16.87
C ALA A 64 4.66 4.78 -16.03
N THR A 65 4.88 5.98 -15.49
CA THR A 65 3.86 6.74 -14.76
C THR A 65 2.71 7.16 -15.67
N VAL A 66 3.01 7.64 -16.89
CA VAL A 66 1.96 7.97 -17.88
C VAL A 66 1.14 6.73 -18.20
N VAL A 67 1.79 5.58 -18.44
CA VAL A 67 1.08 4.31 -18.70
C VAL A 67 0.20 3.91 -17.52
N ALA A 68 0.71 3.98 -16.28
CA ALA A 68 -0.08 3.67 -15.09
C ALA A 68 -1.29 4.61 -14.94
N LEU A 69 -1.12 5.91 -15.17
CA LEU A 69 -2.20 6.89 -15.15
C LEU A 69 -3.23 6.62 -16.25
N VAL A 70 -2.79 6.31 -17.46
CA VAL A 70 -3.69 5.93 -18.57
C VAL A 70 -4.50 4.69 -18.19
N LEU A 71 -3.88 3.65 -17.62
CA LEU A 71 -4.60 2.46 -17.18
C LEU A 71 -5.67 2.78 -16.11
N ILE A 72 -5.32 3.61 -15.12
CA ILE A 72 -6.26 4.02 -14.05
C ILE A 72 -7.40 4.84 -14.65
N ILE A 73 -7.12 5.81 -15.51
CA ILE A 73 -8.15 6.65 -16.15
C ILE A 73 -9.04 5.80 -17.06
N SER A 74 -8.46 4.92 -17.88
CA SER A 74 -9.20 3.98 -18.72
C SER A 74 -10.14 3.10 -17.91
N SER A 75 -9.74 2.68 -16.70
CA SER A 75 -10.65 1.89 -15.85
C SER A 75 -11.93 2.63 -15.50
N VAL A 76 -11.85 3.94 -15.20
CA VAL A 76 -13.02 4.78 -14.93
C VAL A 76 -13.87 4.99 -16.18
N LEU A 77 -13.24 5.15 -17.34
CA LEU A 77 -13.94 5.34 -18.61
C LEU A 77 -14.68 4.08 -19.05
N ILE A 78 -14.11 2.90 -18.82
CA ILE A 78 -14.69 1.61 -19.20
C ILE A 78 -15.82 1.19 -18.27
N THR A 79 -15.67 1.39 -16.96
CA THR A 79 -16.71 0.99 -16.00
C THR A 79 -17.91 1.93 -16.00
N GLU A 80 -17.78 3.14 -16.58
CA GLU A 80 -18.78 4.21 -16.59
C GLU A 80 -19.29 4.64 -15.19
N GLU A 81 -18.74 4.07 -14.11
CA GLU A 81 -19.07 4.39 -12.73
C GLU A 81 -18.42 5.70 -12.29
N LYS A 82 -19.26 6.72 -12.07
CA LYS A 82 -18.85 8.05 -11.61
C LYS A 82 -19.20 8.32 -10.15
N ASP A 83 -19.63 7.29 -9.43
CA ASP A 83 -19.97 7.41 -8.02
C ASP A 83 -18.75 7.82 -7.17
N LEU A 84 -18.98 8.67 -6.17
CA LEU A 84 -17.90 9.21 -5.33
C LEU A 84 -17.20 8.11 -4.52
N PHE A 85 -17.93 7.07 -4.10
CA PHE A 85 -17.32 5.93 -3.46
C PHE A 85 -16.48 5.11 -4.45
N PHE A 86 -16.95 4.91 -5.68
CA PHE A 86 -16.14 4.21 -6.69
C PHE A 86 -14.80 4.91 -6.97
N ILE A 87 -14.84 6.23 -7.20
CA ILE A 87 -13.65 7.05 -7.50
C ILE A 87 -12.71 7.10 -6.28
N SER A 88 -13.24 7.37 -5.08
CA SER A 88 -12.42 7.40 -3.87
C SER A 88 -11.81 6.05 -3.54
N SER A 89 -12.54 4.94 -3.76
CA SER A 89 -12.02 3.59 -3.57
C SER A 89 -10.94 3.25 -4.60
N LEU A 90 -11.06 3.71 -5.86
CA LEU A 90 -10.03 3.55 -6.88
C LEU A 90 -8.74 4.29 -6.49
N VAL A 91 -8.86 5.57 -6.11
CA VAL A 91 -7.73 6.40 -5.66
C VAL A 91 -7.07 5.77 -4.43
N SER A 92 -7.87 5.31 -3.47
CA SER A 92 -7.37 4.67 -2.27
C SER A 92 -6.58 3.40 -2.60
N SER A 93 -7.13 2.49 -3.41
CA SER A 93 -6.52 1.18 -3.67
C SER A 93 -5.31 1.25 -4.62
N THR A 94 -5.32 2.17 -5.59
CA THR A 94 -4.28 2.24 -6.63
C THR A 94 -3.20 3.27 -6.32
N LEU A 95 -3.44 4.28 -5.49
CA LEU A 95 -2.44 5.32 -5.19
C LEU A 95 -2.06 5.34 -3.72
N ILE A 96 -3.04 5.52 -2.84
CA ILE A 96 -2.76 5.80 -1.43
C ILE A 96 -2.19 4.57 -0.71
N VAL A 97 -2.84 3.41 -0.85
CA VAL A 97 -2.39 2.15 -0.24
C VAL A 97 -0.99 1.75 -0.75
N PRO A 98 -0.71 1.72 -2.08
CA PRO A 98 0.63 1.43 -2.58
C PRO A 98 1.69 2.39 -2.04
N VAL A 99 1.45 3.70 -2.03
CA VAL A 99 2.41 4.66 -1.47
C VAL A 99 2.66 4.38 0.01
N PHE A 100 1.59 4.18 0.79
CA PHE A 100 1.68 3.91 2.22
C PHE A 100 2.48 2.65 2.53
N GLU A 101 2.16 1.55 1.87
CA GLU A 101 2.80 0.27 2.12
C GLU A 101 4.24 0.22 1.60
N GLU A 102 4.49 0.71 0.38
CA GLU A 102 5.83 0.66 -0.21
C GLU A 102 6.83 1.53 0.55
N LEU A 103 6.42 2.70 1.03
CA LEU A 103 7.31 3.54 1.85
C LEU A 103 7.65 2.89 3.20
N ILE A 104 6.72 2.14 3.80
CA ILE A 104 6.99 1.38 5.02
C ILE A 104 7.92 0.21 4.72
N PHE A 105 7.55 -0.67 3.79
CA PHE A 105 8.24 -1.95 3.59
C PHE A 105 9.52 -1.84 2.76
N ARG A 106 9.46 -1.14 1.62
CA ARG A 106 10.57 -1.05 0.64
C ARG A 106 11.44 0.18 0.90
N GLY A 107 10.88 1.20 1.53
CA GLY A 107 11.59 2.37 2.01
C GLY A 107 12.23 2.11 3.36
N TYR A 108 11.44 2.15 4.43
CA TYR A 108 11.96 2.15 5.79
C TYR A 108 12.49 0.78 6.24
N VAL A 109 11.65 -0.27 6.19
CA VAL A 109 11.98 -1.60 6.74
C VAL A 109 13.14 -2.22 5.95
N TRP A 110 13.07 -2.24 4.62
CA TRP A 110 14.14 -2.76 3.77
C TRP A 110 15.49 -2.10 4.08
N ASN A 111 15.56 -0.76 4.03
CA ASN A 111 16.84 -0.06 4.21
C ASN A 111 17.37 -0.18 5.65
N LYS A 112 16.50 -0.33 6.65
CA LYS A 112 16.91 -0.61 8.02
C LYS A 112 17.44 -2.02 8.20
N LEU A 113 16.82 -3.02 7.56
CA LEU A 113 17.28 -4.41 7.59
C LEU A 113 18.57 -4.60 6.81
N GLU A 114 18.73 -3.94 5.65
CA GLU A 114 19.96 -3.99 4.85
C GLU A 114 21.17 -3.41 5.59
N LYS A 115 20.97 -2.43 6.50
CA LYS A 115 22.03 -1.95 7.40
C LYS A 115 22.41 -2.96 8.49
N ARG A 116 21.51 -3.88 8.87
CA ARG A 116 21.69 -4.81 9.99
C ARG A 116 22.11 -6.21 9.57
N PHE A 117 21.68 -6.67 8.40
CA PHE A 117 21.92 -8.01 7.88
C PHE A 117 22.79 -7.93 6.62
N THR A 118 23.82 -8.77 6.56
CA THR A 118 24.70 -8.89 5.37
C THR A 118 24.02 -9.64 4.22
N GLY A 119 23.07 -10.54 4.53
CA GLY A 119 22.35 -11.35 3.55
C GLY A 119 21.18 -10.62 2.90
N LYS A 120 21.31 -10.27 1.61
CA LYS A 120 20.21 -9.64 0.86
C LYS A 120 18.97 -10.55 0.72
N LEU A 121 19.18 -11.87 0.68
CA LEU A 121 18.08 -12.85 0.68
C LEU A 121 17.31 -12.83 2.01
N THR A 122 18.00 -12.64 3.14
CA THR A 122 17.35 -12.51 4.46
C THR A 122 16.45 -11.27 4.51
N VAL A 123 16.92 -10.13 4.02
CA VAL A 123 16.11 -8.90 3.92
C VAL A 123 14.89 -9.13 3.03
N TYR A 124 15.08 -9.80 1.90
CA TYR A 124 14.00 -10.14 0.96
C TYR A 124 12.93 -11.01 1.65
N ILE A 125 13.32 -12.11 2.30
CA ILE A 125 12.38 -13.03 2.96
C ILE A 125 11.63 -12.33 4.09
N ILE A 126 12.34 -11.62 4.97
CA ILE A 126 11.72 -10.93 6.12
C ILE A 126 10.73 -9.88 5.64
N THR A 127 11.10 -9.05 4.67
CA THR A 127 10.19 -8.02 4.16
C THR A 127 8.97 -8.61 3.46
N THR A 128 9.11 -9.71 2.72
CA THR A 128 7.99 -10.44 2.11
C THR A 128 7.02 -10.97 3.17
N LEU A 129 7.53 -11.64 4.21
CA LEU A 129 6.68 -12.21 5.27
C LEU A 129 5.98 -11.12 6.08
N LEU A 130 6.69 -10.05 6.43
CA LEU A 130 6.09 -8.92 7.15
C LEU A 130 5.01 -8.23 6.30
N PHE A 131 5.23 -8.10 5.00
CA PHE A 131 4.24 -7.54 4.07
C PHE A 131 3.01 -8.45 3.93
N ALA A 132 3.17 -9.78 3.90
CA ALA A 132 2.03 -10.70 3.89
C ALA A 132 1.17 -10.57 5.16
N VAL A 133 1.80 -10.62 6.34
CA VAL A 133 1.12 -10.50 7.64
C VAL A 133 0.47 -9.13 7.83
N TRP A 134 1.04 -8.08 7.25
CA TRP A 134 0.49 -6.72 7.29
C TRP A 134 -0.96 -6.64 6.82
N HIS A 135 -1.35 -7.49 5.87
CA HIS A 135 -2.69 -7.48 5.30
C HIS A 135 -3.78 -7.84 6.32
N ILE A 136 -3.43 -8.53 7.41
CA ILE A 136 -4.34 -8.76 8.54
C ILE A 136 -4.84 -7.44 9.13
N GLY A 137 -4.01 -6.39 9.06
CA GLY A 137 -4.34 -5.05 9.54
C GLY A 137 -5.50 -4.35 8.81
N TYR A 138 -6.06 -4.94 7.76
CA TYR A 138 -7.25 -4.43 7.05
C TYR A 138 -8.57 -5.12 7.44
N VAL A 139 -8.56 -5.92 8.50
CA VAL A 139 -9.75 -6.67 8.95
C VAL A 139 -10.96 -5.77 9.22
N ASP A 140 -10.76 -4.59 9.82
CA ASP A 140 -11.79 -3.58 10.08
C ASP A 140 -12.50 -3.09 8.81
N SER A 141 -11.75 -2.99 7.72
CA SER A 141 -12.21 -2.53 6.41
C SER A 141 -12.91 -3.63 5.63
N ILE A 142 -12.60 -4.90 5.93
CA ILE A 142 -13.25 -6.07 5.34
C ILE A 142 -14.54 -6.41 6.08
N MET A 143 -14.55 -6.35 7.41
CA MET A 143 -15.72 -6.66 8.23
C MET A 143 -16.97 -5.85 7.88
N ILE A 144 -16.81 -4.63 7.35
CA ILE A 144 -17.94 -3.80 6.91
C ILE A 144 -18.45 -4.18 5.51
N ARG A 145 -17.64 -4.84 4.68
CA ARG A 145 -17.94 -5.12 3.26
C ARG A 145 -18.45 -6.53 3.01
N VAL A 146 -18.25 -7.45 3.96
CA VAL A 146 -18.56 -8.87 3.78
C VAL A 146 -19.24 -9.45 5.01
N ALA A 147 -19.97 -10.55 4.81
CA ALA A 147 -20.62 -11.26 5.89
C ALA A 147 -19.60 -11.82 6.91
N PRO A 148 -19.89 -11.81 8.23
CA PRO A 148 -18.93 -12.18 9.28
C PRO A 148 -18.31 -13.58 9.13
N ASP A 149 -19.07 -14.55 8.63
CA ASP A 149 -18.64 -15.92 8.38
C ASP A 149 -17.56 -16.01 7.28
N LYS A 150 -17.55 -15.06 6.33
CA LYS A 150 -16.58 -15.03 5.22
C LYS A 150 -15.29 -14.30 5.58
N VAL A 151 -15.27 -13.51 6.66
CA VAL A 151 -14.11 -12.69 7.06
C VAL A 151 -12.85 -13.54 7.24
N PRO A 152 -12.85 -14.67 7.97
CA PRO A 152 -11.61 -15.45 8.17
C PRO A 152 -11.01 -15.94 6.86
N PHE A 153 -11.85 -16.45 5.94
CA PHE A 153 -11.40 -16.93 4.64
C PHE A 153 -10.84 -15.80 3.77
N ILE A 154 -11.52 -14.65 3.69
CA ILE A 154 -11.04 -13.50 2.92
C ILE A 154 -9.72 -12.97 3.48
N MET A 155 -9.59 -12.90 4.81
CA MET A 155 -8.34 -12.46 5.43
C MET A 155 -7.19 -13.44 5.17
N PHE A 156 -7.47 -14.75 5.18
CA PHE A 156 -6.49 -15.76 4.80
C PHE A 156 -6.02 -15.57 3.35
N MET A 157 -6.97 -15.41 2.41
CA MET A 157 -6.64 -15.15 1.00
C MET A 157 -5.86 -13.85 0.83
N LYS A 158 -6.18 -12.79 1.59
CA LYS A 158 -5.39 -11.55 1.58
C LYS A 158 -3.94 -11.74 2.00
N VAL A 159 -3.66 -12.60 2.98
CA VAL A 159 -2.28 -12.93 3.37
C VAL A 159 -1.57 -13.68 2.25
N ILE A 160 -2.24 -14.63 1.58
CA ILE A 160 -1.67 -15.34 0.41
C ILE A 160 -1.38 -14.37 -0.74
N THR A 161 -2.35 -13.52 -1.12
CA THR A 161 -2.14 -12.51 -2.16
C THR A 161 -1.02 -11.55 -1.78
N GLY A 162 -0.98 -11.10 -0.52
CA GLY A 162 0.10 -10.28 0.02
C GLY A 162 1.46 -10.97 -0.07
N LEU A 163 1.53 -12.29 0.14
CA LEU A 163 2.76 -13.06 -0.04
C LEU A 163 3.20 -13.08 -1.51
N CYS A 164 2.29 -13.40 -2.43
CA CYS A 164 2.57 -13.41 -3.87
C CYS A 164 3.02 -12.03 -4.37
N PHE A 165 2.30 -10.97 -4.01
CA PHE A 165 2.64 -9.58 -4.34
C PHE A 165 3.98 -9.20 -3.69
N GLY A 166 4.19 -9.62 -2.44
CA GLY A 166 5.42 -9.44 -1.69
C GLY A 166 6.65 -9.92 -2.45
N ILE A 167 6.59 -11.14 -2.98
CA ILE A 167 7.65 -11.77 -3.79
C ILE A 167 7.94 -10.92 -5.04
N VAL A 168 6.92 -10.63 -5.85
CA VAL A 168 7.09 -9.91 -7.12
C VAL A 168 7.64 -8.51 -6.89
N ILE A 169 7.05 -7.75 -5.96
CA ILE A 169 7.44 -6.39 -5.66
C ILE A 169 8.84 -6.32 -5.05
N ASN A 170 9.20 -7.28 -4.17
CA ASN A 170 10.56 -7.34 -3.63
C ASN A 170 11.60 -7.70 -4.69
N ALA A 171 11.24 -8.48 -5.71
CA ALA A 171 12.15 -8.76 -6.82
C ALA A 171 12.45 -7.48 -7.61
N VAL A 172 11.44 -6.64 -7.85
CA VAL A 172 11.62 -5.31 -8.44
C VAL A 172 12.49 -4.44 -7.54
N ARG A 173 12.18 -4.34 -6.24
CA ARG A 173 12.97 -3.54 -5.28
C ARG A 173 14.45 -3.95 -5.24
N TYR A 174 14.72 -5.25 -5.33
CA TYR A 174 16.06 -5.81 -5.35
C TYR A 174 16.87 -5.32 -6.56
N LYS A 175 16.21 -5.25 -7.73
CA LYS A 175 16.81 -4.83 -9.01
C LYS A 175 16.93 -3.31 -9.15
N THR A 176 15.87 -2.56 -8.82
CA THR A 176 15.77 -1.12 -9.12
C THR A 176 16.30 -0.22 -8.00
N ARG A 177 16.39 -0.75 -6.77
CA ARG A 177 16.88 -0.05 -5.58
C ARG A 177 16.10 1.21 -5.18
N ASN A 178 14.87 1.37 -5.68
CA ASN A 178 13.99 2.49 -5.33
C ASN A 178 12.55 2.02 -5.05
N CYS A 179 11.79 2.85 -4.35
CA CYS A 179 10.39 2.59 -4.05
C CYS A 179 9.46 3.03 -5.19
N TYR A 180 9.86 3.98 -6.03
CA TYR A 180 9.00 4.46 -7.11
C TYR A 180 8.59 3.34 -8.07
N SER A 181 9.53 2.48 -8.46
CA SER A 181 9.22 1.30 -9.28
C SER A 181 8.23 0.36 -8.61
N THR A 182 8.33 0.19 -7.29
CA THR A 182 7.45 -0.73 -6.57
C THR A 182 6.08 -0.12 -6.34
N ILE A 183 6.00 1.20 -6.09
CA ILE A 183 4.75 1.95 -6.04
C ILE A 183 4.02 1.83 -7.36
N LEU A 184 4.68 2.09 -8.49
CA LEU A 184 4.05 1.98 -9.82
C LEU A 184 3.54 0.56 -10.09
N LEU A 185 4.39 -0.45 -9.87
CA LEU A 185 3.99 -1.84 -10.08
C LEU A 185 2.81 -2.23 -9.17
N HIS A 186 2.89 -1.91 -7.88
CA HIS A 186 1.84 -2.22 -6.92
C HIS A 186 0.53 -1.49 -7.27
N SER A 187 0.60 -0.24 -7.72
CA SER A 187 -0.56 0.52 -8.22
C SER A 187 -1.27 -0.21 -9.36
N VAL A 188 -0.50 -0.70 -10.35
CA VAL A 188 -1.04 -1.45 -11.50
C VAL A 188 -1.56 -2.83 -11.07
N MET A 189 -0.86 -3.54 -10.19
CA MET A 189 -1.32 -4.83 -9.67
C MET A 189 -2.63 -4.69 -8.90
N ASN A 190 -2.79 -3.63 -8.09
CA ASN A 190 -4.03 -3.35 -7.38
C ASN A 190 -5.17 -2.93 -8.31
N LEU A 191 -4.87 -2.34 -9.47
CA LEU A 191 -5.88 -2.06 -10.48
C LEU A 191 -6.50 -3.35 -11.05
N PHE A 192 -5.67 -4.35 -11.34
CA PHE A 192 -6.12 -5.64 -11.89
C PHE A 192 -6.62 -6.63 -10.84
N GLY A 193 -6.20 -6.48 -9.58
CA GLY A 193 -6.61 -7.33 -8.47
C GLY A 193 -7.86 -6.86 -7.72
N ARG A 194 -8.49 -5.78 -8.19
CA ARG A 194 -9.72 -5.21 -7.62
C ARG A 194 -10.94 -5.97 -8.14
#